data_AF-A0A2T0AUQ4-F1
#
_entry.id   AF-A0A2T0AUQ4-F1
#
_cell.length_a   1.000
_cell.length_b   1.000
_cell.length_c   1.000
_cell.angle_alpha   90.00
_cell.angle_beta   90.00
_cell.angle_gamma   90.00
#
_symmetry.space_group_name_H-M   'P 1'
#
loop_
_entity.id
_entity.type
_entity.pdbx_description
1 polymer ?
#
loop_
_entity_poly.entity_id
_entity_poly.type
_entity_poly.pdbx_seq_one_letter_code
_entity_poly.pdbx_strand_id
1 'polypeptide(L)'
;MLRFRNPGTQYSTQVQVIKQLYNSLGSQAYFTLEDMAIVIAQGKLMTAYGYAGDDALRLSNTDQESMNSALMNAKMYAEVFRMLGWVTPYGEKSYPLVFTYIGIHVALSKGDCSRLYEQCVLGINNPTELTDRMSYDEKVRFFKCALRSFIDLGGVMYKHELCLGPMSVNDENEIEYQAMIKKISELRGNYQNLKTAFSDLADSLGMKTTPVDNCTRLPIAFMKSCNFVESYTTRELYNKSLSCLKITQHGIDTYNAIREMKDLRLDEFKSYGKDIQMALIRLGIYSMLERSGYDMTEVETIIQADKEKCSTILEGKELLFSPYQTIKRDLIEEALGIEMGKGETSQNNITTFESTVNERESLSIAQTWTLNVSEEAAMELLTEAEDIEFINEVNQLKLAGNSSKEIVDMIFKNNATATQTTFYPLISTLFKIMGFNCSFSRPGDNGARWDAIIDDVSRSIPIEIKSPTEEQHISIKAIRQALENKIILLSRKTHITSPEVTTLAVGYYLPNDRAEVSRLISDFKETYGYKIGVIDLKSLLSIAVSILVDGKGFDKENLYVLEGLVNANI
;
A
#
# COMPACT_ATOMS: atom_id res chain seq x y z
N MET A 1 -11.27 -10.56 23.53
CA MET A 1 -11.12 -10.91 22.11
C MET A 1 -9.75 -10.43 21.64
N LEU A 2 -8.96 -11.30 21.02
CA LEU A 2 -7.73 -10.94 20.30
C LEU A 2 -7.99 -9.81 19.30
N ARG A 3 -7.06 -8.86 19.21
CA ARG A 3 -7.19 -7.69 18.32
C ARG A 3 -6.05 -7.66 17.31
N PHE A 4 -6.37 -7.87 16.04
CA PHE A 4 -5.42 -7.72 14.94
C PHE A 4 -5.55 -6.32 14.31
N ARG A 5 -4.50 -5.50 14.40
CA ARG A 5 -4.47 -4.21 13.70
C ARG A 5 -4.13 -4.44 12.23
N ASN A 6 -4.92 -3.88 11.32
CA ASN A 6 -4.75 -4.10 9.89
C ASN A 6 -4.25 -2.82 9.18
N PRO A 7 -3.00 -2.77 8.68
CA PRO A 7 -2.52 -1.66 7.86
C PRO A 7 -3.16 -1.60 6.45
N GLY A 8 -4.04 -2.55 6.11
CA GLY A 8 -4.75 -2.56 4.81
C GLY A 8 -3.96 -3.23 3.69
N THR A 9 -2.98 -4.07 4.01
CA THR A 9 -1.92 -4.46 3.06
C THR A 9 -1.91 -5.96 2.80
N GLN A 10 -1.56 -6.37 1.59
CA GLN A 10 -1.46 -7.77 1.17
C GLN A 10 -0.06 -8.35 1.46
N TYR A 11 0.09 -9.68 1.36
CA TYR A 11 1.36 -10.40 1.53
C TYR A 11 2.52 -9.76 0.75
N SER A 12 2.32 -9.46 -0.54
CA SER A 12 3.34 -8.85 -1.40
C SER A 12 3.85 -7.52 -0.85
N THR A 13 2.94 -6.67 -0.35
CA THR A 13 3.29 -5.39 0.25
C THR A 13 4.09 -5.59 1.55
N GLN A 14 3.70 -6.53 2.41
CA GLN A 14 4.42 -6.79 3.66
C GLN A 14 5.84 -7.27 3.40
N VAL A 15 6.02 -8.19 2.46
CA VAL A 15 7.34 -8.68 2.05
C VAL A 15 8.16 -7.54 1.42
N GLN A 16 7.57 -6.72 0.56
CA GLN A 16 8.28 -5.60 -0.04
C GLN A 16 8.73 -4.56 1.00
N VAL A 17 7.87 -4.23 1.97
CA VAL A 17 8.20 -3.31 3.06
C VAL A 17 9.36 -3.83 3.90
N ILE A 18 9.33 -5.10 4.33
CA ILE A 18 10.42 -5.62 5.17
C ILE A 18 11.75 -5.69 4.39
N LYS A 19 11.71 -5.99 3.08
CA LYS A 19 12.90 -5.95 2.19
C LYS A 19 13.52 -4.56 2.12
N GLN A 20 12.69 -3.54 1.91
CA GLN A 20 13.17 -2.15 1.86
C GLN A 20 13.69 -1.68 3.22
N LEU A 21 12.98 -1.99 4.30
CA LEU A 21 13.42 -1.67 5.66
C LEU A 21 14.79 -2.29 5.95
N TYR A 22 14.98 -3.57 5.64
CA TYR A 22 16.27 -4.22 5.85
C TYR A 22 17.37 -3.66 4.95
N ASN A 23 17.07 -3.33 3.69
CA ASN A 23 18.04 -2.71 2.79
C ASN A 23 18.53 -1.35 3.29
N SER A 24 17.66 -0.55 3.91
CA SER A 24 18.00 0.79 4.40
C SER A 24 18.51 0.82 5.84
N LEU A 25 18.03 -0.09 6.71
CA LEU A 25 18.25 -0.05 8.16
C LEU A 25 18.99 -1.29 8.69
N GLY A 26 19.23 -2.31 7.86
CA GLY A 26 19.81 -3.59 8.31
C GLY A 26 21.24 -3.52 8.81
N SER A 27 21.97 -2.44 8.48
CA SER A 27 23.32 -2.17 9.02
C SER A 27 23.29 -1.48 10.39
N GLN A 28 22.14 -0.99 10.85
CA GLN A 28 21.99 -0.30 12.12
C GLN A 28 21.79 -1.29 13.27
N ALA A 29 22.27 -0.94 14.46
CA ALA A 29 22.09 -1.78 15.65
C ALA A 29 20.60 -1.93 16.04
N TYR A 30 19.85 -0.85 15.86
CA TYR A 30 18.41 -0.76 16.09
C TYR A 30 17.83 0.39 15.26
N PHE A 31 16.51 0.42 15.10
CA PHE A 31 15.79 1.48 14.39
C PHE A 31 14.49 1.86 15.10
N THR A 32 14.03 3.09 14.93
CA THR A 32 12.82 3.62 15.57
C THR A 32 11.60 3.59 14.64
N LEU A 33 10.45 4.05 15.14
CA LEU A 33 9.26 4.25 14.29
C LEU A 33 9.47 5.34 13.26
N GLU A 34 10.22 6.38 13.62
CA GLU A 34 10.57 7.47 12.72
C GLU A 34 11.45 6.95 11.57
N ASP A 35 12.45 6.11 11.87
CA ASP A 35 13.28 5.47 10.84
C ASP A 35 12.43 4.61 9.89
N MET A 36 11.50 3.80 10.44
CA MET A 36 10.55 3.04 9.64
C MET A 36 9.68 3.95 8.77
N ALA A 37 9.14 5.04 9.33
CA ALA A 37 8.27 5.96 8.62
C ALA A 37 9.01 6.65 7.46
N ILE A 38 10.27 7.03 7.68
CA ILE A 38 11.14 7.60 6.64
C ILE A 38 11.34 6.60 5.51
N VAL A 39 11.75 5.36 5.80
CA VAL A 39 12.02 4.36 4.76
C VAL A 39 10.75 3.96 4.01
N ILE A 40 9.64 3.78 4.73
CA ILE A 40 8.35 3.43 4.12
C ILE A 40 7.86 4.56 3.19
N ALA A 41 8.02 5.82 3.60
CA ALA A 41 7.69 6.97 2.77
C ALA A 41 8.62 7.06 1.55
N GLN A 42 9.94 6.98 1.75
CA GLN A 42 10.96 7.03 0.68
C GLN A 42 10.83 5.89 -0.33
N GLY A 43 10.45 4.71 0.14
CA GLY A 43 10.22 3.51 -0.65
C GLY A 43 8.97 3.56 -1.54
N LYS A 44 8.18 4.63 -1.43
CA LYS A 44 6.86 4.82 -2.08
C LYS A 44 5.88 3.67 -1.82
N LEU A 45 6.05 2.96 -0.70
CA LEU A 45 5.19 1.83 -0.36
C LEU A 45 3.88 2.27 0.29
N MET A 46 3.69 3.57 0.57
CA MET A 46 2.43 4.09 1.08
C MET A 46 2.06 5.50 0.67
N THR A 47 0.74 5.67 0.59
CA THR A 47 0.02 6.94 0.55
C THR A 47 -0.56 7.26 1.93
N ALA A 48 -0.47 8.53 2.32
CA ALA A 48 -1.18 9.14 3.42
C ALA A 48 -2.06 10.26 2.86
N TYR A 49 -3.36 10.27 3.18
CA TYR A 49 -4.29 11.31 2.69
C TYR A 49 -4.28 11.48 1.15
N GLY A 50 -3.88 10.46 0.39
CA GLY A 50 -3.74 10.53 -1.08
C GLY A 50 -2.38 11.04 -1.59
N TYR A 51 -1.36 11.16 -0.73
CA TYR A 51 0.00 11.58 -1.07
C TYR A 51 1.02 10.50 -0.67
N ALA A 52 1.95 10.09 -1.54
CA ALA A 52 3.08 9.22 -1.18
C ALA A 52 4.38 10.01 -0.99
N GLY A 53 5.40 9.41 -0.39
CA GLY A 53 6.72 10.04 -0.30
C GLY A 53 6.81 11.19 0.73
N ASP A 54 7.59 12.21 0.41
CA ASP A 54 7.93 13.30 1.34
C ASP A 54 6.74 14.17 1.74
N ASP A 55 5.70 14.25 0.90
CA ASP A 55 4.48 15.00 1.20
C ASP A 55 3.64 14.32 2.29
N ALA A 56 3.70 12.98 2.39
CA ALA A 56 3.08 12.21 3.46
C ALA A 56 3.69 12.53 4.83
N LEU A 57 5.01 12.81 4.90
CA LEU A 57 5.74 13.13 6.12
C LEU A 57 5.65 14.62 6.50
N ARG A 58 5.57 15.52 5.50
CA ARG A 58 5.45 16.96 5.73
C ARG A 58 4.06 17.36 6.25
N LEU A 59 3.01 16.68 5.78
CA LEU A 59 1.63 16.86 6.28
C LEU A 59 1.41 16.20 7.65
N SER A 60 2.30 15.31 8.07
CA SER A 60 2.15 14.51 9.28
C SER A 60 2.85 15.12 10.49
N ASN A 61 3.74 16.11 10.29
CA ASN A 61 4.27 17.00 11.33
C ASN A 61 3.24 18.07 11.76
N THR A 62 2.18 17.63 12.44
CA THR A 62 1.27 18.51 13.20
C THR A 62 1.24 18.06 14.66
N ASP A 63 0.99 18.97 15.59
CA ASP A 63 1.04 18.76 17.07
C ASP A 63 0.04 17.71 17.62
N GLN A 64 -0.64 16.95 16.76
CA GLN A 64 -1.53 15.85 17.11
C GLN A 64 -0.97 14.52 16.59
N GLU A 65 -0.36 13.72 17.47
CA GLU A 65 0.14 12.36 17.18
C GLU A 65 -0.91 11.44 16.55
N SER A 66 -2.21 11.70 16.75
CA SER A 66 -3.31 10.93 16.16
C SER A 66 -3.56 11.19 14.67
N MET A 67 -2.93 12.21 14.06
CA MET A 67 -3.07 12.56 12.64
C MET A 67 -1.78 12.35 11.83
N ASN A 68 -0.73 11.83 12.45
CA ASN A 68 0.56 11.59 11.82
C ASN A 68 0.51 10.28 11.00
N SER A 69 -0.05 10.35 9.80
CA SER A 69 -0.39 9.23 8.91
C SER A 69 0.76 8.26 8.64
N ALA A 70 1.98 8.76 8.37
CA ALA A 70 3.16 7.94 8.10
C ALA A 70 3.67 7.21 9.36
N LEU A 71 3.69 7.90 10.51
CA LEU A 71 4.11 7.31 11.79
C LEU A 71 3.08 6.29 12.29
N MET A 72 1.78 6.58 12.15
CA MET A 72 0.70 5.65 12.49
C MET A 72 0.79 4.38 11.64
N ASN A 73 1.05 4.55 10.36
CA ASN A 73 1.28 3.47 9.42
C ASN A 73 2.54 2.65 9.76
N ALA A 74 3.67 3.29 10.05
CA ALA A 74 4.89 2.63 10.52
C ALA A 74 4.63 1.83 11.80
N LYS A 75 3.85 2.38 12.73
CA LYS A 75 3.41 1.69 13.95
C LYS A 75 2.57 0.46 13.65
N MET A 76 1.64 0.53 12.69
CA MET A 76 0.83 -0.61 12.28
C MET A 76 1.68 -1.71 11.62
N TYR A 77 2.64 -1.34 10.76
CA TYR A 77 3.60 -2.31 10.20
C TYR A 77 4.51 -2.92 11.26
N ALA A 78 5.01 -2.13 12.20
CA ALA A 78 5.81 -2.61 13.32
C ALA A 78 5.03 -3.63 14.16
N GLU A 79 3.73 -3.40 14.39
CA GLU A 79 2.86 -4.37 15.07
C GLU A 79 2.70 -5.66 14.24
N VAL A 80 2.47 -5.55 12.93
CA VAL A 80 2.38 -6.71 12.03
C VAL A 80 3.69 -7.51 11.98
N PHE A 81 4.83 -6.85 11.84
CA PHE A 81 6.13 -7.52 11.76
C PHE A 81 6.55 -8.13 13.09
N ARG A 82 6.17 -7.56 14.23
CA ARG A 82 6.31 -8.23 15.52
C ARG A 82 5.43 -9.48 15.62
N MET A 83 4.17 -9.39 15.19
CA MET A 83 3.27 -10.56 15.16
C MET A 83 3.84 -11.68 14.28
N LEU A 84 4.45 -11.35 13.15
CA LEU A 84 5.11 -12.30 12.26
C LEU A 84 6.50 -12.74 12.75
N GLY A 85 7.02 -12.15 13.84
CA GLY A 85 8.34 -12.46 14.37
C GLY A 85 9.50 -11.99 13.50
N TRP A 86 9.30 -10.98 12.64
CA TRP A 86 10.32 -10.42 11.73
C TRP A 86 11.13 -9.28 12.35
N VAL A 87 10.53 -8.59 13.32
CA VAL A 87 11.21 -7.57 14.12
C VAL A 87 10.85 -7.79 15.58
N THR A 88 11.74 -7.40 16.48
CA THR A 88 11.54 -7.52 17.92
C THR A 88 12.07 -6.27 18.63
N PRO A 89 11.57 -5.93 19.83
CA PRO A 89 12.16 -4.89 20.65
C PRO A 89 13.67 -5.10 20.87
N TYR A 90 14.44 -4.01 20.78
CA TYR A 90 15.88 -4.04 21.05
C TYR A 90 16.20 -4.11 22.56
N GLY A 91 15.24 -3.74 23.42
CA GLY A 91 15.37 -3.82 24.87
C GLY A 91 14.01 -4.02 25.54
N GLU A 92 13.88 -3.58 26.79
CA GLU A 92 12.67 -3.81 27.61
C GLU A 92 11.44 -3.02 27.17
N LYS A 93 11.62 -1.96 26.37
CA LYS A 93 10.51 -1.15 25.83
C LYS A 93 10.15 -1.61 24.43
N SER A 94 8.91 -1.40 23.98
CA SER A 94 8.43 -1.80 22.64
C SER A 94 9.22 -1.23 21.45
N TYR A 95 10.03 -0.19 21.69
CA TYR A 95 10.94 0.47 20.74
C TYR A 95 12.23 0.87 21.47
N PRO A 96 13.37 0.99 20.78
CA PRO A 96 13.57 0.77 19.34
C PRO A 96 13.49 -0.72 18.96
N LEU A 97 13.49 -1.00 17.66
CA LEU A 97 13.33 -2.34 17.08
C LEU A 97 14.63 -2.84 16.46
N VAL A 98 14.73 -4.16 16.30
CA VAL A 98 15.79 -4.84 15.56
C VAL A 98 15.19 -5.94 14.70
N PHE A 99 15.80 -6.22 13.55
CA PHE A 99 15.41 -7.35 12.71
C PHE A 99 15.75 -8.68 13.40
N THR A 100 14.83 -9.63 13.35
CA THR A 100 15.07 -10.98 13.87
C THR A 100 15.81 -11.82 12.84
N TYR A 101 16.42 -12.94 13.27
CA TYR A 101 17.00 -13.91 12.34
C TYR A 101 16.00 -14.36 11.26
N ILE A 102 14.74 -14.62 11.62
CA ILE A 102 13.68 -14.97 10.66
C ILE A 102 13.30 -13.80 9.75
N GLY A 103 13.21 -12.57 10.29
CA GLY A 103 12.93 -11.37 9.49
C GLY A 103 14.00 -11.11 8.43
N ILE A 104 15.28 -11.35 8.78
CA ILE A 104 16.40 -11.26 7.85
C ILE A 104 16.26 -12.28 6.71
N HIS A 105 15.85 -13.52 7.00
CA HIS A 105 15.61 -14.53 5.96
C HIS A 105 14.51 -14.10 4.98
N VAL A 106 13.41 -13.54 5.50
CA VAL A 106 12.34 -12.99 4.64
C VAL A 106 12.87 -11.82 3.82
N ALA A 107 13.59 -10.89 4.42
CA ALA A 107 14.12 -9.71 3.75
C ALA A 107 15.18 -10.02 2.69
N LEU A 108 16.01 -11.05 2.89
CA LEU A 108 17.05 -11.45 1.94
C LEU A 108 16.59 -12.47 0.90
N SER A 109 15.34 -12.93 0.98
CA SER A 109 14.79 -13.89 0.01
C SER A 109 14.84 -13.32 -1.43
N LYS A 110 15.44 -14.08 -2.36
CA LYS A 110 15.51 -13.73 -3.79
C LYS A 110 14.31 -14.22 -4.61
N GLY A 111 13.50 -15.12 -4.03
CA GLY A 111 12.34 -15.74 -4.67
C GLY A 111 11.11 -15.74 -3.77
N ASP A 112 10.23 -16.71 -3.99
CA ASP A 112 9.03 -16.88 -3.17
C ASP A 112 9.38 -17.30 -1.74
N CYS A 113 8.95 -16.51 -0.76
CA CYS A 113 9.08 -16.78 0.67
C CYS A 113 7.76 -17.26 1.32
N SER A 114 6.78 -17.68 0.52
CA SER A 114 5.43 -18.06 0.97
C SER A 114 5.44 -19.11 2.07
N ARG A 115 6.31 -20.13 1.98
CA ARG A 115 6.41 -21.20 2.99
C ARG A 115 6.90 -20.68 4.34
N LEU A 116 7.92 -19.81 4.34
CA LEU A 116 8.40 -19.19 5.58
C LEU A 116 7.36 -18.21 6.14
N TYR A 117 6.70 -17.46 5.27
CA TYR A 117 5.58 -16.59 5.65
C TYR A 117 4.45 -17.39 6.31
N GLU A 118 4.10 -18.56 5.77
CA GLU A 118 3.10 -19.46 6.34
C GLU A 118 3.51 -19.95 7.74
N GLN A 119 4.77 -20.37 7.92
CA GLN A 119 5.28 -20.74 9.23
C GLN A 119 5.22 -19.57 10.23
N CYS A 120 5.50 -18.35 9.78
CA CYS A 120 5.33 -17.15 10.60
C CYS A 120 3.85 -16.92 10.96
N VAL A 121 2.91 -17.09 10.03
CA VAL A 121 1.47 -16.95 10.32
C VAL A 121 1.00 -18.00 11.33
N LEU A 122 1.39 -19.26 11.17
CA LEU A 122 1.07 -20.34 12.12
C LEU A 122 1.70 -20.14 13.50
N GLY A 123 2.79 -19.37 13.57
CA GLY A 123 3.49 -19.02 14.80
C GLY A 123 2.76 -18.03 15.71
N ILE A 124 1.77 -17.30 15.18
CA ILE A 124 1.02 -16.29 15.93
C ILE A 124 0.22 -16.95 17.06
N ASN A 125 0.57 -16.63 18.30
CA ASN A 125 -0.09 -17.10 19.51
C ASN A 125 -0.24 -15.99 20.56
N ASN A 126 -1.04 -16.27 21.59
CA ASN A 126 -1.16 -15.48 22.80
C ASN A 126 -1.31 -16.43 24.00
N PRO A 127 -0.73 -16.15 25.18
CA PRO A 127 0.09 -14.99 25.54
C PRO A 127 1.53 -15.04 24.98
N THR A 128 2.17 -13.87 24.92
CA THR A 128 3.58 -13.68 24.50
C THR A 128 4.30 -12.73 25.46
N GLU A 129 5.64 -12.77 25.51
CA GLU A 129 6.44 -11.78 26.24
C GLU A 129 6.64 -10.45 25.48
N LEU A 130 6.18 -10.38 24.23
CA LEU A 130 6.43 -9.24 23.34
C LEU A 130 5.34 -8.17 23.46
N THR A 131 4.28 -8.48 24.18
CA THR A 131 3.06 -7.68 24.23
C THR A 131 2.75 -7.27 25.66
N ASP A 132 3.61 -6.46 26.26
CA ASP A 132 3.33 -5.81 27.54
C ASP A 132 2.13 -4.86 27.37
N ARG A 133 1.11 -5.01 28.23
CA ARG A 133 -0.11 -4.16 28.32
C ARG A 133 -1.22 -4.42 27.28
N MET A 134 -1.35 -5.64 26.74
CA MET A 134 -2.53 -6.00 25.94
C MET A 134 -3.79 -6.02 26.81
N SER A 135 -4.90 -5.55 26.24
CA SER A 135 -6.20 -5.50 26.93
C SER A 135 -6.97 -6.82 26.85
N TYR A 136 -6.30 -7.93 26.54
CA TYR A 136 -6.94 -9.21 26.30
C TYR A 136 -6.10 -10.36 26.87
N ASP A 137 -6.77 -11.41 27.30
CA ASP A 137 -6.24 -12.54 28.06
C ASP A 137 -6.49 -13.90 27.40
N GLU A 138 -7.10 -13.92 26.21
CA GLU A 138 -7.37 -15.17 25.48
C GLU A 138 -6.09 -15.97 25.20
N LYS A 139 -6.05 -17.23 25.65
CA LYS A 139 -4.94 -18.15 25.37
C LYS A 139 -5.20 -18.88 24.07
N VAL A 140 -4.62 -18.42 22.96
CA VAL A 140 -4.97 -18.97 21.65
C VAL A 140 -3.84 -18.87 20.62
N ARG A 141 -3.64 -19.95 19.83
CA ARG A 141 -2.89 -19.92 18.57
C ARG A 141 -3.90 -19.77 17.45
N PHE A 142 -4.22 -18.53 17.14
CA PHE A 142 -5.39 -18.15 16.36
C PHE A 142 -5.55 -18.94 15.06
N PHE A 143 -4.50 -19.08 14.25
CA PHE A 143 -4.64 -19.74 12.94
C PHE A 143 -4.88 -21.25 13.06
N LYS A 144 -4.29 -21.92 14.06
CA LYS A 144 -4.59 -23.33 14.37
C LYS A 144 -6.05 -23.48 14.81
N CYS A 145 -6.50 -22.65 15.74
CA CYS A 145 -7.88 -22.65 16.21
C CYS A 145 -8.88 -22.34 15.09
N ALA A 146 -8.58 -21.35 14.24
CA ALA A 146 -9.46 -20.94 13.14
C ALA A 146 -9.63 -22.07 12.10
N LEU A 147 -8.53 -22.71 11.69
CA LEU A 147 -8.60 -23.85 10.75
C LEU A 147 -9.42 -25.00 11.33
N ARG A 148 -9.24 -25.32 12.62
CA ARG A 148 -10.06 -26.30 13.33
C ARG A 148 -11.54 -25.94 13.30
N SER A 149 -11.86 -24.68 13.61
CA SER A 149 -13.24 -24.20 13.63
C SER A 149 -13.89 -24.22 12.25
N PHE A 150 -13.15 -23.94 11.17
CA PHE A 150 -13.66 -24.13 9.82
C PHE A 150 -14.09 -25.58 9.60
N ILE A 151 -13.24 -26.55 9.95
CA ILE A 151 -13.53 -27.98 9.77
C ILE A 151 -14.77 -28.38 10.59
N ASP A 152 -14.79 -28.04 11.88
CA ASP A 152 -15.87 -28.42 12.80
C ASP A 152 -17.21 -27.73 12.47
N LEU A 153 -17.16 -26.57 11.79
CA LEU A 153 -18.33 -25.83 11.31
C LEU A 153 -18.68 -26.11 9.83
N GLY A 154 -18.23 -27.23 9.26
CA GLY A 154 -18.65 -27.66 7.92
C GLY A 154 -17.96 -26.94 6.76
N GLY A 155 -16.76 -26.40 6.98
CA GLY A 155 -15.86 -25.89 5.96
C GLY A 155 -16.11 -24.44 5.51
N VAL A 156 -17.16 -23.78 6.01
CA VAL A 156 -17.49 -22.40 5.65
C VAL A 156 -17.77 -21.60 6.91
N MET A 157 -17.21 -20.38 7.00
CA MET A 157 -17.50 -19.44 8.07
C MET A 157 -17.73 -18.02 7.54
N TYR A 158 -18.59 -17.27 8.21
CA TYR A 158 -18.70 -15.82 7.99
C TYR A 158 -17.72 -15.08 8.90
N LYS A 159 -17.23 -13.91 8.48
CA LYS A 159 -16.20 -13.16 9.23
C LYS A 159 -16.57 -12.86 10.69
N HIS A 160 -17.85 -12.64 11.02
CA HIS A 160 -18.28 -12.39 12.40
C HIS A 160 -18.16 -13.64 13.29
N GLU A 161 -18.22 -14.84 12.70
CA GLU A 161 -17.97 -16.08 13.43
C GLU A 161 -16.50 -16.18 13.87
N LEU A 162 -15.55 -15.52 13.19
CA LEU A 162 -14.16 -15.43 13.66
C LEU A 162 -14.07 -14.64 14.98
N CYS A 163 -14.76 -13.51 15.07
CA CYS A 163 -14.83 -12.67 16.28
C CYS A 163 -15.51 -13.41 17.43
N LEU A 164 -16.64 -14.05 17.16
CA LEU A 164 -17.43 -14.79 18.15
C LEU A 164 -16.80 -16.13 18.55
N GLY A 165 -15.81 -16.60 17.79
CA GLY A 165 -15.19 -17.90 17.98
C GLY A 165 -13.67 -17.82 18.22
N PRO A 166 -12.82 -18.22 17.25
CA PRO A 166 -11.37 -18.33 17.44
C PRO A 166 -10.64 -17.10 17.99
N MET A 167 -11.22 -15.90 17.88
CA MET A 167 -10.62 -14.68 18.46
C MET A 167 -10.99 -14.45 19.94
N SER A 168 -11.91 -15.23 20.51
CA SER A 168 -12.52 -14.99 21.83
C SER A 168 -12.57 -16.24 22.72
N VAL A 169 -11.62 -17.16 22.54
CA VAL A 169 -11.62 -18.47 23.22
C VAL A 169 -10.23 -18.82 23.73
N ASN A 170 -10.15 -19.63 24.78
CA ASN A 170 -8.97 -20.40 25.12
C ASN A 170 -8.93 -21.71 24.29
N ASP A 171 -7.99 -21.83 23.35
CA ASP A 171 -7.88 -23.01 22.47
C ASP A 171 -7.23 -24.23 23.13
N GLU A 172 -6.66 -24.07 24.33
CA GLU A 172 -6.13 -25.17 25.14
C GLU A 172 -7.24 -25.84 25.97
N ASN A 173 -8.40 -25.19 26.11
CA ASN A 173 -9.54 -25.71 26.85
C ASN A 173 -10.58 -26.31 25.90
N GLU A 174 -10.57 -27.63 25.76
CA GLU A 174 -11.48 -28.35 24.85
C GLU A 174 -12.96 -28.11 25.17
N ILE A 175 -13.35 -27.95 26.44
CA ILE A 175 -14.75 -27.68 26.83
C ILE A 175 -15.17 -26.30 26.31
N GLU A 176 -14.30 -25.30 26.47
CA GLU A 176 -14.56 -23.94 26.03
C GLU A 176 -14.61 -23.85 24.50
N TYR A 177 -13.69 -24.54 23.82
CA TYR A 177 -13.70 -24.67 22.36
C TYR A 177 -15.00 -25.31 21.84
N GLN A 178 -15.42 -26.45 22.40
CA GLN A 178 -16.66 -27.11 21.97
C GLN A 178 -17.91 -26.27 22.26
N ALA A 179 -17.94 -25.55 23.39
CA ALA A 179 -19.01 -24.62 23.71
C ALA A 179 -19.09 -23.47 22.68
N MET A 180 -17.94 -22.97 22.23
CA MET A 180 -17.83 -21.96 21.18
C MET A 180 -18.35 -22.45 19.83
N ILE A 181 -17.99 -23.67 19.39
CA ILE A 181 -18.51 -24.29 18.17
C ILE A 181 -20.03 -24.48 18.24
N LYS A 182 -20.54 -24.99 19.37
CA LYS A 182 -21.97 -25.15 19.60
C LYS A 182 -22.71 -23.81 19.51
N LYS A 183 -22.20 -22.78 20.18
CA LYS A 183 -22.79 -21.43 20.16
C LYS A 183 -22.87 -20.87 18.74
N ILE A 184 -21.80 -20.99 17.94
CA ILE A 184 -21.81 -20.52 16.54
C ILE A 184 -22.82 -21.30 15.71
N SER A 185 -22.86 -22.62 15.88
CA SER A 185 -23.81 -23.50 15.18
C SER A 185 -25.27 -23.14 15.48
N GLU A 186 -25.58 -22.81 16.74
CA GLU A 186 -26.92 -22.36 17.17
C GLU A 186 -27.33 -20.99 16.61
N LEU A 187 -26.36 -20.13 16.25
CA LEU A 187 -26.65 -18.84 15.61
C LEU A 187 -27.02 -18.97 14.13
N ARG A 188 -26.57 -20.03 13.44
CA ARG A 188 -26.81 -20.26 12.02
C ARG A 188 -28.30 -20.44 11.70
N GLY A 189 -28.67 -20.13 10.45
CA GLY A 189 -30.04 -20.11 9.96
C GLY A 189 -30.77 -18.78 10.17
N ASN A 190 -30.29 -17.90 11.06
CA ASN A 190 -30.90 -16.59 11.29
C ASN A 190 -29.86 -15.46 11.36
N TYR A 191 -29.78 -14.65 10.31
CA TYR A 191 -28.83 -13.52 10.24
C TYR A 191 -29.02 -12.49 11.37
N GLN A 192 -30.25 -12.31 11.87
CA GLN A 192 -30.51 -11.35 12.94
C GLN A 192 -29.92 -11.82 14.27
N ASN A 193 -29.95 -13.14 14.55
CA ASN A 193 -29.30 -13.71 15.74
C ASN A 193 -27.79 -13.47 15.72
N LEU A 194 -27.14 -13.71 14.58
CA LEU A 194 -25.71 -13.40 14.40
C LEU A 194 -25.43 -11.92 14.62
N LYS A 195 -26.23 -11.03 14.03
CA LYS A 195 -26.04 -9.58 14.15
C LYS A 195 -26.17 -9.12 15.60
N THR A 196 -27.14 -9.64 16.34
CA THR A 196 -27.32 -9.34 17.76
C THR A 196 -26.13 -9.84 18.57
N ALA A 197 -25.74 -11.11 18.41
CA ALA A 197 -24.59 -11.68 19.12
C ALA A 197 -23.27 -10.92 18.85
N PHE A 198 -23.08 -10.45 17.61
CA PHE A 198 -21.93 -9.62 17.26
C PHE A 198 -21.98 -8.22 17.89
N SER A 199 -23.18 -7.63 18.00
CA SER A 199 -23.38 -6.36 18.72
C SER A 199 -23.08 -6.53 20.21
N ASP A 200 -23.61 -7.57 20.83
CA ASP A 200 -23.39 -7.87 22.25
C ASP A 200 -21.91 -8.10 22.56
N LEU A 201 -21.18 -8.77 21.64
CA LEU A 201 -19.73 -8.88 21.73
C LEU A 201 -19.07 -7.50 21.69
N ALA A 202 -19.44 -6.62 20.77
CA ALA A 202 -18.87 -5.29 20.67
C ALA A 202 -19.14 -4.45 21.94
N ASP A 203 -20.36 -4.53 22.46
CA ASP A 203 -20.77 -3.85 23.69
C ASP A 203 -20.01 -4.37 24.91
N SER A 204 -19.83 -5.69 25.05
CA SER A 204 -19.03 -6.28 26.14
C SER A 204 -17.54 -5.90 26.08
N LEU A 205 -17.02 -5.59 24.89
CA LEU A 205 -15.67 -5.06 24.70
C LEU A 205 -15.58 -3.54 24.89
N GLY A 206 -16.70 -2.84 25.12
CA GLY A 206 -16.76 -1.38 25.19
C GLY A 206 -16.42 -0.69 23.85
N MET A 207 -16.71 -1.34 22.72
CA MET A 207 -16.32 -0.91 21.38
C MET A 207 -17.52 -0.78 20.45
N LYS A 208 -17.41 0.11 19.45
CA LYS A 208 -18.34 0.10 18.32
C LYS A 208 -18.13 -1.16 17.46
N THR A 209 -19.18 -1.60 16.79
CA THR A 209 -19.14 -2.79 15.90
C THR A 209 -18.12 -2.67 14.76
N THR A 210 -17.92 -1.46 14.19
CA THR A 210 -16.97 -1.25 13.08
C THR A 210 -15.51 -1.56 13.46
N PRO A 211 -14.93 -1.04 14.56
CA PRO A 211 -13.63 -1.47 15.06
C PRO A 211 -13.48 -2.98 15.27
N VAL A 212 -14.51 -3.65 15.83
CA VAL A 212 -14.51 -5.11 16.04
C VAL A 212 -14.49 -5.83 14.70
N ASP A 213 -15.31 -5.38 13.74
CA ASP A 213 -15.34 -5.93 12.38
C ASP A 213 -13.98 -5.79 11.68
N ASN A 214 -13.31 -4.64 11.86
CA ASN A 214 -12.00 -4.37 11.27
C ASN A 214 -10.89 -5.31 11.79
N CYS A 215 -11.03 -5.87 13.00
CA CYS A 215 -10.09 -6.82 13.56
C CYS A 215 -10.03 -8.13 12.75
N THR A 216 -11.02 -8.42 11.90
CA THR A 216 -11.02 -9.61 11.03
C THR A 216 -10.19 -9.44 9.75
N ARG A 217 -9.86 -8.20 9.35
CA ARG A 217 -9.29 -7.95 8.02
C ARG A 217 -7.89 -8.56 7.85
N LEU A 218 -6.99 -8.34 8.80
CA LEU A 218 -5.64 -8.90 8.77
C LEU A 218 -5.63 -10.43 8.84
N PRO A 219 -6.30 -11.10 9.80
CA PRO A 219 -6.29 -12.57 9.84
C PRO A 219 -6.90 -13.19 8.59
N ILE A 220 -7.94 -12.58 8.00
CA ILE A 220 -8.47 -13.03 6.71
C ILE A 220 -7.44 -12.87 5.59
N ALA A 221 -6.72 -11.74 5.54
CA ALA A 221 -5.66 -11.52 4.56
C ALA A 221 -4.52 -12.55 4.71
N PHE A 222 -4.13 -12.90 5.94
CA PHE A 222 -3.15 -13.94 6.22
C PHE A 222 -3.61 -15.31 5.75
N MET A 223 -4.83 -15.73 6.14
CA MET A 223 -5.38 -17.02 5.71
C MET A 223 -5.49 -17.12 4.18
N LYS A 224 -5.91 -16.05 3.49
CA LYS A 224 -5.95 -16.03 2.03
C LYS A 224 -4.58 -16.09 1.40
N SER A 225 -3.60 -15.36 1.94
CA SER A 225 -2.24 -15.34 1.42
C SER A 225 -1.52 -16.68 1.59
N CYS A 226 -1.84 -17.42 2.67
CA CYS A 226 -1.35 -18.78 2.89
C CYS A 226 -2.23 -19.84 2.19
N ASN A 227 -3.18 -19.45 1.34
CA ASN A 227 -4.12 -20.36 0.68
C ASN A 227 -4.87 -21.29 1.65
N PHE A 228 -5.11 -20.87 2.90
CA PHE A 228 -5.90 -21.63 3.88
C PHE A 228 -7.39 -21.53 3.61
N VAL A 229 -7.83 -20.37 3.10
CA VAL A 229 -9.23 -20.09 2.81
C VAL A 229 -9.37 -19.32 1.50
N GLU A 230 -10.53 -19.46 0.86
CA GLU A 230 -10.95 -18.69 -0.32
C GLU A 230 -12.24 -17.91 -0.05
N SER A 231 -12.51 -16.87 -0.87
CA SER A 231 -13.79 -16.17 -0.82
C SER A 231 -14.91 -17.06 -1.36
N TYR A 232 -16.03 -17.15 -0.64
CA TYR A 232 -17.17 -17.96 -1.05
C TYR A 232 -18.48 -17.26 -0.73
N THR A 233 -19.29 -16.95 -1.74
CA THR A 233 -20.60 -16.33 -1.53
C THR A 233 -21.68 -17.40 -1.41
N THR A 234 -22.39 -17.43 -0.27
CA THR A 234 -23.45 -18.41 -0.03
C THR A 234 -24.62 -17.80 0.74
N ARG A 235 -25.78 -18.46 0.65
CA ARG A 235 -26.97 -18.18 1.47
C ARG A 235 -27.18 -19.20 2.59
N GLU A 236 -26.48 -20.33 2.52
CA GLU A 236 -26.76 -21.54 3.32
C GLU A 236 -26.59 -21.31 4.81
N LEU A 237 -25.63 -20.47 5.23
CA LEU A 237 -25.35 -20.26 6.65
C LEU A 237 -26.45 -19.46 7.38
N TYR A 238 -27.09 -18.49 6.72
CA TYR A 238 -27.94 -17.49 7.40
C TYR A 238 -29.19 -17.06 6.62
N ASN A 239 -29.58 -17.82 5.59
CA ASN A 239 -30.68 -17.47 4.68
C ASN A 239 -30.54 -16.07 4.05
N LYS A 240 -29.29 -15.59 3.93
CA LYS A 240 -28.92 -14.29 3.38
C LYS A 240 -27.63 -14.44 2.59
N SER A 241 -27.57 -13.78 1.43
CA SER A 241 -26.36 -13.80 0.59
C SER A 241 -25.23 -13.08 1.32
N LEU A 242 -24.21 -13.81 1.72
CA LEU A 242 -23.06 -13.29 2.46
C LEU A 242 -21.76 -13.71 1.76
N SER A 243 -20.79 -12.81 1.76
CA SER A 243 -19.41 -13.13 1.39
C SER A 243 -18.74 -13.82 2.58
N CYS A 244 -18.72 -15.15 2.54
CA CYS A 244 -18.09 -16.01 3.54
C CYS A 244 -16.67 -16.40 3.11
N LEU A 245 -16.01 -17.16 3.99
CA LEU A 245 -14.72 -17.80 3.78
C LEU A 245 -14.97 -19.30 3.72
N LYS A 246 -14.32 -19.99 2.77
CA LYS A 246 -14.35 -21.43 2.67
C LYS A 246 -12.94 -21.98 2.84
N ILE A 247 -12.77 -23.01 3.67
CA ILE A 247 -11.47 -23.67 3.84
C ILE A 247 -11.08 -24.39 2.56
N THR A 248 -9.81 -24.30 2.19
CA THR A 248 -9.24 -25.01 1.03
C THR A 248 -8.73 -26.39 1.45
N GLN A 249 -8.35 -27.22 0.47
CA GLN A 249 -7.65 -28.48 0.78
C GLN A 249 -6.32 -28.22 1.50
N HIS A 250 -5.56 -27.21 1.06
CA HIS A 250 -4.30 -26.83 1.72
C HIS A 250 -4.50 -26.42 3.19
N GLY A 251 -5.59 -25.69 3.50
CA GLY A 251 -5.94 -25.35 4.88
C GLY A 251 -6.27 -26.57 5.74
N ILE A 252 -6.97 -27.56 5.17
CA ILE A 252 -7.27 -28.84 5.84
C ILE A 252 -5.97 -29.62 6.10
N ASP A 253 -5.12 -29.76 5.09
CA ASP A 253 -3.85 -30.49 5.18
C ASP A 253 -2.91 -29.84 6.20
N THR A 254 -2.86 -28.51 6.19
CA THR A 254 -2.09 -27.71 7.17
C THR A 254 -2.58 -27.99 8.59
N TYR A 255 -3.89 -27.95 8.84
CA TYR A 255 -4.45 -28.27 10.16
C TYR A 255 -4.09 -29.70 10.60
N ASN A 256 -4.24 -30.66 9.68
CA ASN A 256 -3.92 -32.06 9.95
C ASN A 256 -2.44 -32.28 10.27
N ALA A 257 -1.54 -31.49 9.69
CA ALA A 257 -0.13 -31.53 10.05
C ALA A 257 0.11 -30.92 11.45
N ILE A 258 -0.37 -29.69 11.70
CA ILE A 258 -0.05 -28.97 12.94
C ILE A 258 -0.78 -29.51 14.18
N ARG A 259 -1.90 -30.23 14.01
CA ARG A 259 -2.62 -30.85 15.15
C ARG A 259 -1.84 -32.01 15.77
N GLU A 260 -0.97 -32.67 14.99
CA GLU A 260 -0.14 -33.79 15.44
C GLU A 260 1.17 -33.32 16.08
N MET A 261 1.49 -32.02 15.98
CA MET A 261 2.69 -31.42 16.57
C MET A 261 2.52 -31.16 18.07
N LYS A 262 3.63 -31.16 18.80
CA LYS A 262 3.71 -30.63 20.16
C LYS A 262 3.57 -29.11 20.12
N ASP A 263 2.40 -28.62 20.51
CA ASP A 263 2.11 -27.19 20.61
C ASP A 263 2.64 -26.65 21.94
N LEU A 264 3.78 -25.96 21.88
CA LEU A 264 4.43 -25.40 23.06
C LEU A 264 3.99 -23.96 23.27
N ARG A 265 3.41 -23.67 24.43
CA ARG A 265 2.94 -22.34 24.84
C ARG A 265 3.86 -21.70 25.90
N LEU A 266 3.71 -20.40 26.09
CA LEU A 266 4.60 -19.58 26.92
C LEU A 266 4.72 -20.10 28.37
N ASP A 267 3.58 -20.40 29.01
CA ASP A 267 3.55 -20.87 30.41
C ASP A 267 4.30 -22.20 30.57
N GLU A 268 4.10 -23.13 29.62
CA GLU A 268 4.82 -24.40 29.59
C GLU A 268 6.31 -24.19 29.34
N PHE A 269 6.70 -23.38 28.35
CA PHE A 269 8.10 -23.06 28.04
C PHE A 269 8.83 -22.50 29.27
N LYS A 270 8.19 -21.60 30.01
CA LYS A 270 8.75 -20.98 31.23
C LYS A 270 8.95 -21.97 32.38
N SER A 271 8.23 -23.08 32.39
CA SER A 271 8.36 -24.10 33.43
C SER A 271 9.64 -24.93 33.31
N TYR A 272 10.28 -24.94 32.13
CA TYR A 272 11.50 -25.70 31.87
C TYR A 272 12.77 -24.98 32.32
N GLY A 273 13.81 -25.76 32.66
CA GLY A 273 15.14 -25.22 32.96
C GLY A 273 15.84 -24.63 31.74
N LYS A 274 16.80 -23.73 31.96
CA LYS A 274 17.48 -22.95 30.92
C LYS A 274 18.04 -23.80 29.78
N ASP A 275 18.70 -24.91 30.09
CA ASP A 275 19.29 -25.80 29.07
C ASP A 275 18.25 -26.40 28.12
N ILE A 276 17.06 -26.72 28.62
CA ILE A 276 15.93 -27.22 27.83
C ILE A 276 15.31 -26.09 27.03
N GLN A 277 15.14 -24.91 27.64
CA GLN A 277 14.64 -23.73 26.94
C GLN A 277 15.51 -23.38 25.73
N MET A 278 16.83 -23.39 25.87
CA MET A 278 17.75 -23.13 24.75
C MET A 278 17.60 -24.15 23.62
N ALA A 279 17.45 -25.44 23.95
CA ALA A 279 17.21 -26.49 22.96
C ALA A 279 15.86 -26.30 22.25
N LEU A 280 14.78 -26.01 22.99
CA LEU A 280 13.46 -25.77 22.41
C LEU A 280 13.44 -24.53 21.50
N ILE A 281 14.20 -23.49 21.82
CA ILE A 281 14.35 -22.30 20.95
C ILE A 281 15.00 -22.69 19.63
N ARG A 282 16.14 -23.39 19.67
CA ARG A 282 16.83 -23.84 18.46
C ARG A 282 15.94 -24.74 17.61
N LEU A 283 15.30 -25.74 18.22
CA LEU A 283 14.34 -26.61 17.54
C LEU A 283 13.18 -25.83 16.92
N GLY A 284 12.62 -24.83 17.62
CA GLY A 284 11.54 -24.01 17.08
C GLY A 284 11.95 -23.27 15.81
N ILE A 285 13.10 -22.59 15.84
CA ILE A 285 13.60 -21.81 14.70
C ILE A 285 14.02 -22.73 13.54
N TYR A 286 14.80 -23.76 13.83
CA TYR A 286 15.31 -24.67 12.80
C TYR A 286 14.19 -25.49 12.15
N SER A 287 13.20 -25.96 12.91
CA SER A 287 12.06 -26.69 12.32
C SER A 287 11.20 -25.78 11.43
N MET A 288 11.04 -24.50 11.78
CA MET A 288 10.37 -23.53 10.90
C MET A 288 11.12 -23.34 9.58
N LEU A 289 12.45 -23.22 9.63
CA LEU A 289 13.29 -23.07 8.43
C LEU A 289 13.31 -24.36 7.59
N GLU A 290 13.43 -25.53 8.22
CA GLU A 290 13.39 -26.85 7.58
C GLU A 290 12.07 -27.05 6.82
N ARG A 291 10.91 -26.82 7.47
CA ARG A 291 9.59 -26.90 6.82
C ARG A 291 9.41 -25.87 5.71
N SER A 292 10.17 -24.78 5.75
CA SER A 292 10.17 -23.75 4.71
C SER A 292 11.08 -24.09 3.52
N GLY A 293 11.86 -25.17 3.61
CA GLY A 293 12.75 -25.64 2.55
C GLY A 293 14.17 -25.05 2.60
N TYR A 294 14.60 -24.51 3.73
CA TYR A 294 15.99 -24.09 3.92
C TYR A 294 16.90 -25.29 4.17
N ASP A 295 18.16 -25.17 3.75
CA ASP A 295 19.18 -26.19 4.03
C ASP A 295 19.60 -26.11 5.50
N MET A 296 19.48 -27.23 6.21
CA MET A 296 19.76 -27.36 7.63
C MET A 296 21.01 -28.20 7.92
N THR A 297 21.77 -28.59 6.89
CA THR A 297 22.92 -29.51 7.01
C THR A 297 23.95 -29.04 8.04
N GLU A 298 24.26 -27.74 8.08
CA GLU A 298 25.27 -27.18 9.00
C GLU A 298 24.89 -27.29 10.49
N VAL A 299 23.60 -27.41 10.80
CA VAL A 299 23.08 -27.47 12.17
C VAL A 299 22.39 -28.79 12.49
N GLU A 300 22.47 -29.78 11.60
CA GLU A 300 21.78 -31.07 11.75
C GLU A 300 22.18 -31.78 13.05
N THR A 301 23.46 -31.78 13.40
CA THR A 301 23.95 -32.37 14.65
C THR A 301 23.38 -31.68 15.89
N ILE A 302 23.18 -30.36 15.82
CA ILE A 302 22.57 -29.58 16.91
C ILE A 302 21.09 -29.95 17.02
N ILE A 303 20.37 -30.03 15.89
CA ILE A 303 18.96 -30.42 15.85
C ILE A 303 18.77 -31.81 16.47
N GLN A 304 19.61 -32.79 16.13
CA GLN A 304 19.47 -34.15 16.69
C GLN A 304 19.76 -34.18 18.19
N ALA A 305 20.83 -33.53 18.64
CA ALA A 305 21.14 -33.44 20.07
C ALA A 305 20.02 -32.75 20.87
N ASP A 306 19.42 -31.69 20.32
CA ASP A 306 18.30 -31.00 20.95
C ASP A 306 17.02 -31.85 20.94
N LYS A 307 16.74 -32.63 19.86
CA LYS A 307 15.62 -33.59 19.81
C LYS A 307 15.76 -34.66 20.88
N GLU A 308 16.96 -35.22 21.07
CA GLU A 308 17.24 -36.20 22.13
C GLU A 308 17.05 -35.59 23.52
N LYS A 309 17.60 -34.41 23.75
CA LYS A 309 17.48 -33.65 25.01
C LYS A 309 16.02 -33.33 25.35
N CYS A 310 15.21 -33.01 24.35
CA CYS A 310 13.79 -32.67 24.50
C CYS A 310 12.84 -33.86 24.26
N SER A 311 13.35 -35.10 24.18
CA SER A 311 12.57 -36.28 23.77
C SER A 311 11.33 -36.53 24.64
N THR A 312 11.42 -36.29 25.95
CA THR A 312 10.29 -36.44 26.88
C THR A 312 9.20 -35.39 26.70
N ILE A 313 9.54 -34.21 26.16
CA ILE A 313 8.60 -33.11 25.89
C ILE A 313 7.96 -33.30 24.51
N LEU A 314 8.76 -33.73 23.53
CA LEU A 314 8.33 -33.92 22.15
C LEU A 314 7.52 -35.21 21.97
N GLU A 315 7.83 -36.26 22.72
CA GLU A 315 7.17 -37.57 22.60
C GLU A 315 7.17 -38.10 21.15
N GLY A 316 8.25 -37.83 20.41
CA GLY A 316 8.37 -38.18 18.98
C GLY A 316 7.62 -37.27 18.00
N LYS A 317 6.95 -36.23 18.48
CA LYS A 317 6.24 -35.24 17.64
C LYS A 317 7.17 -34.12 17.20
N GLU A 318 6.84 -33.51 16.07
CA GLU A 318 7.43 -32.23 15.68
C GLU A 318 7.00 -31.11 16.63
N LEU A 319 7.82 -30.05 16.73
CA LEU A 319 7.56 -28.90 17.58
C LEU A 319 6.82 -27.79 16.80
N LEU A 320 5.69 -27.35 17.35
CA LEU A 320 4.99 -26.13 16.97
C LEU A 320 5.28 -25.04 18.00
N PHE A 321 6.39 -24.35 17.79
CA PHE A 321 6.88 -23.26 18.65
C PHE A 321 7.56 -22.21 17.79
N SER A 322 7.25 -20.94 18.04
CA SER A 322 7.78 -19.83 17.25
C SER A 322 8.44 -18.80 18.18
N PRO A 323 9.74 -18.96 18.48
CA PRO A 323 10.40 -18.21 19.54
C PRO A 323 10.26 -16.69 19.40
N TYR A 324 10.51 -16.15 18.19
CA TYR A 324 10.42 -14.71 17.92
C TYR A 324 9.02 -14.11 18.03
N GLN A 325 8.00 -14.94 18.21
CA GLN A 325 6.61 -14.52 18.38
C GLN A 325 6.13 -14.76 19.82
N THR A 326 6.88 -15.52 20.62
CA THR A 326 6.47 -15.94 21.97
C THR A 326 7.34 -15.35 23.08
N ILE A 327 8.67 -15.21 22.88
CA ILE A 327 9.62 -14.83 23.93
C ILE A 327 10.54 -13.66 23.54
N LYS A 328 11.20 -13.04 24.51
CA LYS A 328 12.13 -11.92 24.31
C LYS A 328 13.43 -12.33 23.60
N ARG A 329 14.05 -11.34 22.94
CA ARG A 329 15.22 -11.49 22.06
C ARG A 329 16.42 -12.13 22.75
N ASP A 330 16.79 -11.67 23.93
CA ASP A 330 18.08 -12.00 24.56
C ASP A 330 18.26 -13.52 24.76
N LEU A 331 17.19 -14.22 25.15
CA LEU A 331 17.24 -15.67 25.31
C LEU A 331 17.38 -16.41 23.97
N ILE A 332 16.83 -15.83 22.89
CA ILE A 332 16.95 -16.38 21.53
C ILE A 332 18.36 -16.20 20.98
N GLU A 333 18.95 -15.02 21.19
CA GLU A 333 20.35 -14.73 20.83
C GLU A 333 21.31 -15.68 21.52
N GLU A 334 21.14 -15.86 22.84
CA GLU A 334 21.94 -16.78 23.61
C GLU A 334 21.79 -18.22 23.10
N ALA A 335 20.56 -18.65 22.80
CA ALA A 335 20.29 -20.01 22.31
C ALA A 335 20.91 -20.31 20.94
N LEU A 336 20.94 -19.32 20.05
CA LEU A 336 21.48 -19.45 18.69
C LEU A 336 22.97 -19.11 18.60
N GLY A 337 23.55 -18.49 19.63
CA GLY A 337 24.92 -17.98 19.56
C GLY A 337 25.09 -16.85 18.55
N ILE A 338 24.04 -16.04 18.34
CA ILE A 338 24.05 -14.88 17.46
C ILE A 338 23.86 -13.59 18.26
N GLU A 339 24.28 -12.48 17.70
CA GLU A 339 23.98 -11.15 18.23
C GLU A 339 23.29 -10.34 17.14
N MET A 340 22.01 -10.01 17.34
CA MET A 340 21.27 -9.12 16.46
C MET A 340 21.58 -7.67 16.86
N GLY A 341 21.69 -6.79 15.86
CA GLY A 341 22.03 -5.39 16.11
C GLY A 341 23.52 -5.12 16.33
N LYS A 342 24.42 -5.96 15.79
CA LYS A 342 25.83 -5.62 15.56
C LYS A 342 25.96 -4.63 14.39
N GLY A 343 25.49 -3.41 14.61
CA GLY A 343 25.56 -2.31 13.64
C GLY A 343 26.27 -1.10 14.23
N GLU A 344 26.46 -0.06 13.43
CA GLU A 344 26.93 1.23 13.95
C GLU A 344 25.95 1.74 15.01
N THR A 345 26.43 2.00 16.24
CA THR A 345 25.63 2.62 17.31
C THR A 345 25.40 4.11 17.08
N SER A 346 26.21 4.73 16.23
CA SER A 346 25.80 5.98 15.60
C SER A 346 24.59 5.63 14.74
N GLN A 347 23.42 6.16 15.13
CA GLN A 347 22.44 6.48 14.11
C GLN A 347 23.23 7.21 13.04
N ASN A 348 23.36 6.61 11.85
CA ASN A 348 23.43 7.45 10.67
C ASN A 348 22.13 8.22 10.80
N ASN A 349 22.20 9.41 11.41
CA ASN A 349 21.17 10.39 11.28
C ASN A 349 20.93 10.33 9.79
N ILE A 350 19.74 9.88 9.39
CA ILE A 350 19.23 10.19 8.08
C ILE A 350 19.07 11.71 8.19
N THR A 351 20.19 12.43 8.13
CA THR A 351 20.30 13.87 8.24
C THR A 351 19.62 14.32 6.99
N THR A 352 18.33 14.56 7.17
CA THR A 352 17.62 15.71 6.65
C THR A 352 18.05 16.07 5.25
N PHE A 353 17.30 15.54 4.29
CA PHE A 353 16.79 16.24 3.11
C PHE A 353 17.77 16.94 2.14
N GLU A 354 19.04 17.16 2.44
CA GLU A 354 19.93 17.97 1.60
C GLU A 354 20.57 17.16 0.47
N SER A 355 20.92 15.89 0.70
CA SER A 355 21.59 15.08 -0.33
C SER A 355 20.64 14.58 -1.42
N THR A 356 19.37 14.33 -1.09
CA THR A 356 18.36 13.96 -2.09
C THR A 356 17.72 15.16 -2.76
N VAL A 357 17.84 16.40 -2.27
CA VAL A 357 17.40 17.60 -3.02
C VAL A 357 18.25 17.78 -4.27
N ASN A 358 19.57 17.58 -4.20
CA ASN A 358 20.43 17.67 -5.37
C ASN A 358 20.17 16.54 -6.39
N GLU A 359 19.84 15.31 -5.95
CA GLU A 359 19.41 14.25 -6.86
C GLU A 359 17.96 14.42 -7.34
N ARG A 360 17.07 15.06 -6.56
CA ARG A 360 15.67 15.33 -6.94
C ARG A 360 15.55 16.47 -7.94
N GLU A 361 16.39 17.50 -7.85
CA GLU A 361 16.51 18.50 -8.92
C GLU A 361 16.99 17.86 -10.23
N SER A 362 17.78 16.78 -10.15
CA SER A 362 18.26 16.08 -11.33
C SER A 362 17.25 15.10 -11.97
N LEU A 363 16.19 14.69 -11.25
CA LEU A 363 15.22 13.68 -11.71
C LEU A 363 13.78 14.20 -11.91
N SER A 364 13.46 15.42 -11.48
CA SER A 364 12.24 16.09 -11.95
C SER A 364 12.52 16.69 -13.33
N ILE A 365 12.01 16.07 -14.40
CA ILE A 365 11.89 16.75 -15.70
C ILE A 365 10.75 17.76 -15.58
N ALA A 366 10.91 18.77 -14.74
CA ALA A 366 9.97 19.87 -14.55
C ALA A 366 10.45 21.04 -15.42
N GLN A 367 9.84 21.20 -16.58
CA GLN A 367 10.14 22.31 -17.48
C GLN A 367 9.37 23.54 -17.02
N THR A 368 10.09 24.63 -16.74
CA THR A 368 9.47 25.93 -16.49
C THR A 368 9.43 26.71 -17.80
N TRP A 369 8.24 27.09 -18.24
CA TRP A 369 8.08 27.91 -19.44
C TRP A 369 7.97 29.37 -19.06
N THR A 370 8.92 30.18 -19.55
CA THR A 370 8.89 31.63 -19.39
C THR A 370 7.95 32.24 -20.41
N LEU A 371 6.96 33.02 -19.95
CA LEU A 371 5.99 33.71 -20.79
C LEU A 371 6.55 35.07 -21.24
N ASN A 372 7.44 35.05 -22.24
CA ASN A 372 8.17 36.22 -22.71
C ASN A 372 8.15 36.41 -24.22
N VAL A 373 7.54 35.50 -24.97
CA VAL A 373 7.40 35.60 -26.41
C VAL A 373 6.21 36.50 -26.71
N SER A 374 6.37 37.51 -27.56
CA SER A 374 5.24 38.31 -28.01
C SER A 374 4.30 37.43 -28.82
N GLU A 375 3.07 37.25 -28.36
CA GLU A 375 2.09 36.37 -28.98
C GLU A 375 0.69 36.96 -28.86
N GLU A 376 -0.06 36.93 -29.96
CA GLU A 376 -1.47 37.29 -29.99
C GLU A 376 -2.31 36.01 -30.06
N ALA A 377 -3.47 36.01 -29.42
CA ALA A 377 -4.38 34.86 -29.46
C ALA A 377 -4.85 34.61 -30.90
N ALA A 378 -4.84 33.33 -31.32
CA ALA A 378 -5.32 32.91 -32.63
C ALA A 378 -6.86 32.94 -32.69
N MET A 379 -7.42 34.15 -32.79
CA MET A 379 -8.87 34.38 -32.78
C MET A 379 -9.61 33.64 -33.89
N GLU A 380 -8.93 33.34 -35.00
CA GLU A 380 -9.45 32.56 -36.11
C GLU A 380 -9.75 31.08 -35.77
N LEU A 381 -9.13 30.52 -34.73
CA LEU A 381 -9.38 29.15 -34.26
C LEU A 381 -10.55 29.07 -33.25
N LEU A 382 -10.95 30.21 -32.69
CA LEU A 382 -11.90 30.35 -31.58
C LEU A 382 -13.32 30.57 -32.10
N THR A 383 -13.88 29.56 -32.76
CA THR A 383 -15.16 29.63 -33.47
C THR A 383 -16.35 29.05 -32.70
N GLU A 384 -16.10 28.22 -31.69
CA GLU A 384 -17.15 27.51 -30.96
C GLU A 384 -17.76 28.36 -29.84
N ALA A 385 -18.94 27.99 -29.36
CA ALA A 385 -19.65 28.74 -28.32
C ALA A 385 -18.83 28.81 -27.02
N GLU A 386 -18.22 27.70 -26.63
CA GLU A 386 -17.38 27.57 -25.44
C GLU A 386 -16.11 28.44 -25.54
N ASP A 387 -15.56 28.59 -26.75
CA ASP A 387 -14.41 29.46 -26.99
C ASP A 387 -14.76 30.93 -26.70
N ILE A 388 -15.92 31.37 -27.21
CA ILE A 388 -16.42 32.74 -27.04
C ILE A 388 -16.80 32.99 -25.56
N GLU A 389 -17.41 32.01 -24.89
CA GLU A 389 -17.75 32.10 -23.47
C GLU A 389 -16.50 32.33 -22.60
N PHE A 390 -15.43 31.58 -22.83
CA PHE A 390 -14.18 31.74 -22.08
C PHE A 390 -13.53 33.12 -22.33
N ILE A 391 -13.47 33.58 -23.58
CA ILE A 391 -12.92 34.91 -23.92
C ILE A 391 -13.71 36.01 -23.20
N ASN A 392 -15.04 35.90 -23.18
CA ASN A 392 -15.90 36.86 -22.51
C ASN A 392 -15.69 36.84 -20.99
N GLU A 393 -15.53 35.67 -20.36
CA GLU A 393 -15.22 35.55 -18.93
C GLU A 393 -13.90 36.27 -18.60
N VAL A 394 -12.82 36.00 -19.34
CA VAL A 394 -11.52 36.66 -19.15
C VAL A 394 -11.62 38.17 -19.34
N ASN A 395 -12.29 38.64 -20.39
CA ASN A 395 -12.48 40.06 -20.67
C ASN A 395 -13.28 40.76 -19.57
N GLN A 396 -14.35 40.13 -19.05
CA GLN A 396 -15.13 40.67 -17.95
C GLN A 396 -14.30 40.79 -16.67
N LEU A 397 -13.50 39.77 -16.33
CA LEU A 397 -12.63 39.82 -15.16
C LEU A 397 -11.53 40.87 -15.29
N LYS A 398 -10.95 41.04 -16.48
CA LYS A 398 -9.99 42.12 -16.78
C LYS A 398 -10.63 43.51 -16.64
N LEU A 399 -11.83 43.70 -17.20
CA LEU A 399 -12.58 44.96 -17.08
C LEU A 399 -12.97 45.29 -15.63
N ALA A 400 -13.18 44.27 -14.80
CA ALA A 400 -13.39 44.41 -13.37
C ALA A 400 -12.12 44.77 -12.57
N GLY A 401 -10.97 44.92 -13.24
CA GLY A 401 -9.71 45.35 -12.64
C GLY A 401 -8.86 44.23 -12.03
N ASN A 402 -9.20 42.96 -12.29
CA ASN A 402 -8.39 41.84 -11.82
C ASN A 402 -7.09 41.72 -12.63
N SER A 403 -6.00 41.41 -11.95
CA SER A 403 -4.71 41.05 -12.56
C SER A 403 -4.77 39.70 -13.25
N SER A 404 -3.88 39.44 -14.22
CA SER A 404 -3.78 38.15 -14.93
C SER A 404 -3.71 36.96 -13.95
N LYS A 405 -2.96 37.10 -12.85
CA LYS A 405 -2.85 36.09 -11.80
C LYS A 405 -4.18 35.86 -11.06
N GLU A 406 -4.91 36.92 -10.72
CA GLU A 406 -6.22 36.80 -10.07
C GLU A 406 -7.25 36.14 -11.00
N ILE A 407 -7.23 36.49 -12.30
CA ILE A 407 -8.07 35.87 -13.33
C ILE A 407 -7.81 34.35 -13.38
N VAL A 408 -6.54 33.93 -13.47
CA VAL A 408 -6.15 32.51 -13.46
C VAL A 408 -6.66 31.83 -12.18
N ASP A 409 -6.40 32.40 -11.01
CA ASP A 409 -6.79 31.80 -9.73
C ASP A 409 -8.32 31.69 -9.57
N MET A 410 -9.10 32.64 -10.11
CA MET A 410 -10.56 32.61 -10.09
C MET A 410 -11.10 31.52 -11.02
N ILE A 411 -10.68 31.49 -12.28
CA ILE A 411 -11.12 30.50 -13.26
C ILE A 411 -10.71 29.10 -12.82
N PHE A 412 -9.47 28.95 -12.31
CA PHE A 412 -8.99 27.69 -11.77
C PHE A 412 -9.91 27.16 -10.66
N LYS A 413 -10.26 28.00 -9.68
CA LYS A 413 -11.17 27.61 -8.58
C LYS A 413 -12.58 27.27 -9.07
N ASN A 414 -13.12 28.05 -10.01
CA ASN A 414 -14.47 27.83 -10.56
C ASN A 414 -14.59 26.48 -11.27
N ASN A 415 -13.48 25.95 -11.80
CA ASN A 415 -13.44 24.68 -12.51
C ASN A 415 -13.19 23.45 -11.62
N ALA A 416 -13.12 23.59 -10.29
CA ALA A 416 -12.80 22.48 -9.37
C ALA A 416 -13.82 21.32 -9.41
N THR A 417 -15.04 21.56 -9.86
CA THR A 417 -16.11 20.56 -10.00
C THR A 417 -16.53 20.35 -11.45
N ALA A 418 -15.70 20.75 -12.42
CA ALA A 418 -16.00 20.59 -13.84
C ALA A 418 -16.04 19.10 -14.24
N THR A 419 -17.10 18.71 -14.94
CA THR A 419 -17.25 17.38 -15.55
C THR A 419 -16.56 17.32 -16.91
N GLN A 420 -16.42 16.13 -17.49
CA GLN A 420 -15.90 15.95 -18.86
C GLN A 420 -16.54 16.90 -19.89
N THR A 421 -17.86 17.08 -19.81
CA THR A 421 -18.64 17.93 -20.74
C THR A 421 -18.28 19.40 -20.70
N THR A 422 -17.68 19.88 -19.61
CA THR A 422 -17.26 21.28 -19.45
C THR A 422 -15.75 21.40 -19.53
N PHE A 423 -15.02 20.45 -18.95
CA PHE A 423 -13.57 20.48 -18.84
C PHE A 423 -12.87 20.21 -20.18
N TYR A 424 -13.35 19.24 -20.98
CA TYR A 424 -12.68 18.88 -22.23
C TYR A 424 -12.76 19.99 -23.28
N PRO A 425 -13.93 20.65 -23.50
CA PRO A 425 -14.00 21.84 -24.33
C PRO A 425 -13.04 22.93 -23.87
N LEU A 426 -13.00 23.22 -22.56
CA LEU A 426 -12.09 24.21 -21.98
C LEU A 426 -10.63 23.92 -22.34
N ILE A 427 -10.14 22.68 -22.14
CA ILE A 427 -8.77 22.32 -22.52
C ILE A 427 -8.51 22.59 -24.01
N SER A 428 -9.46 22.26 -24.89
CA SER A 428 -9.36 22.54 -26.32
C SER A 428 -9.27 24.04 -26.61
N THR A 429 -10.11 24.86 -25.97
CA THR A 429 -10.07 26.33 -26.07
C THR A 429 -8.73 26.90 -25.64
N LEU A 430 -8.15 26.40 -24.53
CA LEU A 430 -6.85 26.87 -24.03
C LEU A 430 -5.73 26.61 -25.04
N PHE A 431 -5.70 25.43 -25.69
CA PHE A 431 -4.72 25.17 -26.75
C PHE A 431 -4.96 26.00 -28.01
N LYS A 432 -6.22 26.30 -28.38
CA LYS A 432 -6.54 27.21 -29.49
C LYS A 432 -6.05 28.63 -29.24
N ILE A 433 -6.17 29.14 -28.00
CA ILE A 433 -5.64 30.46 -27.62
C ILE A 433 -4.11 30.50 -27.81
N MET A 434 -3.41 29.40 -27.50
CA MET A 434 -1.98 29.21 -27.76
C MET A 434 -1.65 29.01 -29.26
N GLY A 435 -2.65 29.09 -30.14
CA GLY A 435 -2.53 28.94 -31.59
C GLY A 435 -2.34 27.52 -32.09
N PHE A 436 -2.76 26.50 -31.32
CA PHE A 436 -2.83 25.12 -31.78
C PHE A 436 -4.25 24.78 -32.25
N ASN A 437 -4.37 24.20 -33.45
CA ASN A 437 -5.65 23.71 -33.95
C ASN A 437 -6.07 22.46 -33.15
N CYS A 438 -6.74 22.66 -32.02
CA CYS A 438 -7.16 21.60 -31.11
C CYS A 438 -8.66 21.32 -31.22
N SER A 439 -9.02 20.04 -31.22
CA SER A 439 -10.40 19.56 -31.15
C SER A 439 -10.53 18.45 -30.10
N PHE A 440 -11.68 18.38 -29.43
CA PHE A 440 -11.98 17.34 -28.45
C PHE A 440 -12.98 16.32 -29.00
N SER A 441 -12.88 15.08 -28.54
CA SER A 441 -13.78 13.98 -28.87
C SER A 441 -15.03 14.06 -28.00
N ARG A 442 -16.22 13.93 -28.60
CA ARG A 442 -17.47 13.97 -27.83
C ARG A 442 -17.64 12.69 -27.00
N PRO A 443 -18.18 12.77 -25.77
CA PRO A 443 -18.45 11.59 -24.96
C PRO A 443 -19.32 10.57 -25.71
N GLY A 444 -18.83 9.33 -25.84
CA GLY A 444 -19.52 8.24 -26.54
C GLY A 444 -19.14 8.02 -28.00
N ASP A 445 -18.24 8.84 -28.57
CA ASP A 445 -17.63 8.56 -29.87
C ASP A 445 -16.51 7.52 -29.73
N ASN A 446 -16.86 6.24 -29.83
CA ASN A 446 -15.91 5.13 -29.77
C ASN A 446 -14.96 5.06 -30.99
N GLY A 447 -15.19 5.89 -32.02
CA GLY A 447 -14.33 5.98 -33.20
C GLY A 447 -13.06 6.78 -32.95
N ALA A 448 -13.15 7.83 -32.13
CA ALA A 448 -12.02 8.65 -31.69
C ALA A 448 -11.38 8.02 -30.43
N ARG A 449 -10.07 7.68 -30.50
CA ARG A 449 -9.39 6.95 -29.41
C ARG A 449 -8.90 7.86 -28.27
N TRP A 450 -8.60 9.12 -28.58
CA TRP A 450 -8.07 10.13 -27.66
C TRP A 450 -9.17 11.10 -27.23
N ASP A 451 -9.00 11.74 -26.07
CA ASP A 451 -9.95 12.73 -25.55
C ASP A 451 -9.90 14.04 -26.34
N ALA A 452 -8.70 14.45 -26.79
CA ALA A 452 -8.51 15.57 -27.70
C ALA A 452 -7.28 15.36 -28.60
N ILE A 453 -7.20 16.16 -29.66
CA ILE A 453 -6.06 16.16 -30.57
C ILE A 453 -5.74 17.57 -31.04
N ILE A 454 -4.46 17.90 -31.02
CA ILE A 454 -3.91 19.01 -31.79
C ILE A 454 -3.61 18.46 -33.19
N ASP A 455 -4.30 19.01 -34.19
CA ASP A 455 -4.11 18.63 -35.59
C ASP A 455 -3.15 19.59 -36.28
N ASP A 456 -1.98 19.07 -36.65
CA ASP A 456 -0.90 19.79 -37.29
C ASP A 456 -0.56 19.11 -38.62
N VAL A 457 -0.12 19.89 -39.60
CA VAL A 457 0.24 19.38 -40.94
C VAL A 457 1.37 18.34 -40.91
N SER A 458 2.13 18.26 -39.82
CA SER A 458 3.31 17.41 -39.69
C SER A 458 3.51 16.78 -38.31
N ARG A 459 2.96 17.39 -37.25
CA ARG A 459 3.29 17.07 -35.85
C ARG A 459 2.08 17.00 -34.93
N SER A 460 1.02 16.28 -35.32
CA SER A 460 -0.19 16.16 -34.50
C SER A 460 0.10 15.49 -33.15
N ILE A 461 -0.58 15.96 -32.09
CA ILE A 461 -0.38 15.55 -30.70
C ILE A 461 -1.70 14.99 -30.15
N PRO A 462 -1.77 13.69 -29.79
CA PRO A 462 -2.92 13.15 -29.10
C PRO A 462 -2.85 13.49 -27.60
N ILE A 463 -4.01 13.80 -27.03
CA ILE A 463 -4.17 14.28 -25.65
C ILE A 463 -5.13 13.36 -24.90
N GLU A 464 -4.67 12.86 -23.75
CA GLU A 464 -5.52 12.26 -22.73
C GLU A 464 -5.90 13.35 -21.71
N ILE A 465 -7.18 13.49 -21.40
CA ILE A 465 -7.70 14.48 -20.45
C ILE A 465 -8.32 13.76 -19.26
N LYS A 466 -8.17 14.32 -18.06
CA LYS A 466 -8.89 13.89 -16.86
C LYS A 466 -9.54 15.10 -16.20
N SER A 467 -10.86 15.14 -16.21
CA SER A 467 -11.61 16.21 -15.53
C SER A 467 -11.49 16.06 -14.01
N PRO A 468 -11.59 17.15 -13.23
CA PRO A 468 -11.42 17.09 -11.77
C PRO A 468 -12.44 16.18 -11.07
N THR A 469 -13.62 15.98 -11.67
CA THR A 469 -14.65 15.05 -11.16
C THR A 469 -14.35 13.58 -11.47
N GLU A 470 -13.53 13.29 -12.48
CA GLU A 470 -13.01 11.94 -12.73
C GLU A 470 -11.82 11.65 -11.84
N GLU A 471 -10.84 12.55 -11.87
CA GLU A 471 -9.59 12.44 -11.13
C GLU A 471 -8.97 13.83 -10.93
N GLN A 472 -8.85 14.25 -9.67
CA GLN A 472 -8.42 15.62 -9.35
C GLN A 472 -6.93 15.87 -9.65
N HIS A 473 -6.09 14.85 -9.53
CA HIS A 473 -4.65 14.89 -9.86
C HIS A 473 -4.35 13.88 -10.96
N ILE A 474 -3.55 14.26 -11.95
CA ILE A 474 -3.17 13.35 -13.04
C ILE A 474 -2.49 12.09 -12.47
N SER A 475 -3.05 10.91 -12.74
CA SER A 475 -2.47 9.64 -12.27
C SER A 475 -1.61 8.95 -13.31
N ILE A 476 -0.91 7.89 -12.86
CA ILE A 476 -0.21 6.92 -13.70
C ILE A 476 -1.10 6.35 -14.81
N LYS A 477 -2.41 6.22 -14.56
CA LYS A 477 -3.35 5.71 -15.55
C LYS A 477 -3.42 6.65 -16.76
N ALA A 478 -3.51 7.96 -16.54
CA ALA A 478 -3.52 8.95 -17.62
C ALA A 478 -2.24 8.91 -18.45
N ILE A 479 -1.08 8.71 -17.82
CA ILE A 479 0.22 8.57 -18.51
C ILE A 479 0.25 7.32 -19.40
N ARG A 480 -0.26 6.19 -18.91
CA ARG A 480 -0.37 4.95 -19.71
C ARG A 480 -1.33 5.14 -20.89
N GLN A 481 -2.46 5.80 -20.67
CA GLN A 481 -3.43 6.08 -21.74
C GLN A 481 -2.86 7.04 -22.80
N ALA A 482 -2.08 8.06 -22.40
CA ALA A 482 -1.36 8.92 -23.33
C ALA A 482 -0.36 8.12 -24.19
N LEU A 483 0.43 7.22 -23.58
CA LEU A 483 1.29 6.30 -24.32
C LEU A 483 0.51 5.45 -25.33
N GLU A 484 -0.60 4.84 -24.90
CA GLU A 484 -1.47 4.04 -25.78
C GLU A 484 -1.96 4.89 -26.96
N ASN A 485 -2.40 6.13 -26.70
CA ASN A 485 -2.85 7.06 -27.73
C ASN A 485 -1.73 7.33 -28.75
N LYS A 486 -0.48 7.51 -28.31
CA LYS A 486 0.67 7.69 -29.20
C LYS A 486 0.90 6.48 -30.10
N ILE A 487 0.91 5.28 -29.53
CA ILE A 487 1.12 4.03 -30.27
C ILE A 487 0.02 3.85 -31.32
N ILE A 488 -1.24 4.08 -30.93
CA ILE A 488 -2.38 3.93 -31.82
C ILE A 488 -2.36 4.98 -32.94
N LEU A 489 -2.03 6.24 -32.64
CA LEU A 489 -1.94 7.28 -33.65
C LEU A 489 -0.86 6.96 -34.69
N LEU A 490 0.33 6.53 -34.24
CA LEU A 490 1.43 6.10 -35.13
C LEU A 490 1.05 4.88 -35.99
N SER A 491 0.29 3.95 -35.41
CA SER A 491 -0.16 2.75 -36.12
C SER A 491 -1.26 3.04 -37.15
N ARG A 492 -2.28 3.83 -36.77
CA ARG A 492 -3.45 4.09 -37.62
C ARG A 492 -3.19 5.17 -38.67
N LYS A 493 -2.25 6.09 -38.41
CA LYS A 493 -1.88 7.20 -39.31
C LYS A 493 -3.07 8.07 -39.71
N THR A 494 -4.05 8.21 -38.82
CA THR A 494 -5.23 9.06 -39.03
C THR A 494 -4.89 10.54 -38.97
N HIS A 495 -3.82 10.92 -38.27
CA HIS A 495 -3.19 12.24 -38.34
C HIS A 495 -1.67 12.09 -38.52
N ILE A 496 -1.03 13.13 -39.07
CA ILE A 496 0.40 13.12 -39.37
C ILE A 496 1.18 13.43 -38.09
N THR A 497 2.03 12.50 -37.65
CA THR A 497 2.90 12.68 -36.47
C THR A 497 4.16 11.81 -36.62
N SER A 498 5.14 12.00 -35.74
CA SER A 498 6.36 11.19 -35.68
C SER A 498 6.64 10.70 -34.25
N PRO A 499 7.44 9.65 -34.05
CA PRO A 499 7.81 9.15 -32.71
C PRO A 499 8.37 10.21 -31.76
N GLU A 500 9.07 11.23 -32.29
CA GLU A 500 9.73 12.28 -31.51
C GLU A 500 8.80 13.37 -31.00
N VAL A 501 7.59 13.48 -31.59
CA VAL A 501 6.55 14.42 -31.15
C VAL A 501 5.90 13.90 -29.88
N THR A 502 5.67 14.78 -28.91
CA THR A 502 5.05 14.41 -27.63
C THR A 502 3.64 13.82 -27.77
N THR A 503 3.19 13.16 -26.71
CA THR A 503 1.77 12.94 -26.40
C THR A 503 1.48 13.55 -25.03
N LEU A 504 0.27 14.04 -24.82
CA LEU A 504 -0.04 14.82 -23.61
C LEU A 504 -0.99 14.09 -22.68
N ALA A 505 -0.76 14.27 -21.38
CA ALA A 505 -1.73 14.05 -20.32
C ALA A 505 -2.06 15.40 -19.67
N VAL A 506 -3.35 15.74 -19.63
CA VAL A 506 -3.84 17.02 -19.10
C VAL A 506 -4.87 16.76 -18.01
N GLY A 507 -4.80 17.52 -16.91
CA GLY A 507 -5.73 17.39 -15.80
C GLY A 507 -5.78 18.62 -14.92
N TYR A 508 -6.58 18.56 -13.85
CA TYR A 508 -6.81 19.72 -13.00
C TYR A 508 -5.56 20.11 -12.17
N TYR A 509 -4.98 19.15 -11.45
CA TYR A 509 -3.66 19.29 -10.81
C TYR A 509 -2.62 18.38 -11.45
N LEU A 510 -1.35 18.79 -11.37
CA LEU A 510 -0.22 17.90 -11.64
C LEU A 510 -0.28 16.63 -10.77
N PRO A 511 0.40 15.54 -11.15
CA PRO A 511 0.41 14.33 -10.34
C PRO A 511 0.84 14.57 -8.89
N ASN A 512 0.17 13.90 -7.94
CA ASN A 512 0.63 13.82 -6.55
C ASN A 512 1.97 13.08 -6.46
N ASP A 513 2.09 11.95 -7.17
CA ASP A 513 3.29 11.11 -7.18
C ASP A 513 4.24 11.49 -8.32
N ARG A 514 4.68 12.76 -8.37
CA ARG A 514 5.50 13.32 -9.46
C ARG A 514 6.71 12.47 -9.82
N ALA A 515 7.35 11.85 -8.83
CA ALA A 515 8.51 11.01 -9.05
C ALA A 515 8.17 9.63 -9.63
N GLU A 516 6.95 9.11 -9.43
CA GLU A 516 6.50 7.86 -10.07
C GLU A 516 6.06 8.12 -11.51
N VAL A 517 5.34 9.22 -11.74
CA VAL A 517 5.02 9.68 -13.10
C VAL A 517 6.30 10.00 -13.88
N SER A 518 7.27 10.70 -13.30
CA SER A 518 8.54 11.02 -13.98
C SER A 518 9.35 9.78 -14.30
N ARG A 519 9.41 8.79 -13.40
CA ARG A 519 10.03 7.49 -13.71
C ARG A 519 9.31 6.78 -14.83
N LEU A 520 7.99 6.71 -14.80
CA LEU A 520 7.22 6.04 -15.85
C LEU A 520 7.41 6.71 -17.22
N ILE A 521 7.47 8.04 -17.26
CA ILE A 521 7.78 8.79 -18.48
C ILE A 521 9.18 8.44 -18.97
N SER A 522 10.18 8.39 -18.06
CA SER A 522 11.55 7.97 -18.37
C SER A 522 11.59 6.54 -18.90
N ASP A 523 10.91 5.59 -18.25
CA ASP A 523 10.86 4.19 -18.65
C ASP A 523 10.25 4.04 -20.06
N PHE A 524 9.20 4.81 -20.36
CA PHE A 524 8.59 4.83 -21.69
C PHE A 524 9.49 5.46 -22.75
N LYS A 525 10.22 6.52 -22.40
CA LYS A 525 11.19 7.13 -23.31
C LYS A 525 12.35 6.18 -23.59
N GLU A 526 12.91 5.54 -22.57
CA GLU A 526 14.01 4.58 -22.71
C GLU A 526 13.58 3.34 -23.50
N THR A 527 12.39 2.81 -23.23
CA THR A 527 11.92 1.57 -23.86
C THR A 527 11.39 1.78 -25.27
N TYR A 528 10.62 2.85 -25.50
CA TYR A 528 9.87 3.05 -26.75
C TYR A 528 10.29 4.29 -27.54
N GLY A 529 11.15 5.15 -26.99
CA GLY A 529 11.55 6.40 -27.62
C GLY A 529 10.50 7.50 -27.60
N TYR A 530 9.34 7.30 -26.96
CA TYR A 530 8.24 8.27 -26.96
C TYR A 530 8.35 9.27 -25.82
N LYS A 531 8.03 10.54 -26.12
CA LYS A 531 7.96 11.61 -25.13
C LYS A 531 6.53 11.79 -24.65
N ILE A 532 6.36 12.00 -23.35
CA ILE A 532 5.06 12.28 -22.74
C ILE A 532 5.17 13.58 -21.95
N GLY A 533 4.32 14.54 -22.31
CA GLY A 533 4.17 15.81 -21.60
C GLY A 533 2.99 15.80 -20.66
N VAL A 534 3.13 16.43 -19.50
CA VAL A 534 2.11 16.50 -18.46
C VAL A 534 1.88 17.96 -18.07
N ILE A 535 0.64 18.42 -18.20
CA ILE A 535 0.28 19.82 -17.97
C ILE A 535 -0.97 19.92 -17.11
N ASP A 536 -0.94 20.76 -16.08
CA ASP A 536 -2.12 21.04 -15.27
C ASP A 536 -2.93 22.23 -15.79
N LEU A 537 -4.18 22.34 -15.32
CA LEU A 537 -5.08 23.42 -15.73
C LEU A 537 -4.48 24.79 -15.38
N LYS A 538 -3.81 24.92 -14.24
CA LYS A 538 -3.26 26.21 -13.81
C LYS A 538 -2.17 26.71 -14.76
N SER A 539 -1.30 25.83 -15.24
CA SER A 539 -0.27 26.17 -16.24
C SER A 539 -0.91 26.55 -17.57
N LEU A 540 -1.91 25.79 -18.04
CA LEU A 540 -2.61 26.10 -19.29
C LEU A 540 -3.34 27.45 -19.21
N LEU A 541 -4.03 27.73 -18.10
CA LEU A 541 -4.69 29.01 -17.84
C LEU A 541 -3.67 30.15 -17.79
N SER A 542 -2.53 29.94 -17.13
CA SER A 542 -1.47 30.96 -17.04
C SER A 542 -0.95 31.35 -18.43
N ILE A 543 -0.72 30.38 -19.31
CA ILE A 543 -0.31 30.66 -20.68
C ILE A 543 -1.43 31.40 -21.44
N ALA A 544 -2.66 30.86 -21.43
CA ALA A 544 -3.77 31.42 -22.20
C ALA A 544 -4.16 32.83 -21.75
N VAL A 545 -4.23 33.06 -20.44
CA VAL A 545 -4.53 34.38 -19.87
C VAL A 545 -3.39 35.37 -20.15
N SER A 546 -2.13 34.94 -20.09
CA SER A 546 -1.01 35.84 -20.45
C SER A 546 -1.04 36.25 -21.92
N ILE A 547 -1.40 35.35 -22.83
CA ILE A 547 -1.58 35.67 -24.25
C ILE A 547 -2.73 36.69 -24.43
N LEU A 548 -3.89 36.43 -23.81
CA LEU A 548 -5.07 37.29 -23.95
C LEU A 548 -4.93 38.66 -23.26
N VAL A 549 -4.28 38.69 -22.09
CA VAL A 549 -4.24 39.89 -21.23
C VAL A 549 -2.98 40.70 -21.47
N ASP A 550 -1.84 40.03 -21.59
CA ASP A 550 -0.50 40.63 -21.59
C ASP A 550 0.20 40.56 -22.96
N GLY A 551 -0.36 39.85 -23.94
CA GLY A 551 0.24 39.64 -25.27
C GLY A 551 1.52 38.81 -25.22
N LYS A 552 1.64 37.93 -24.22
CA LYS A 552 2.84 37.12 -23.97
C LYS A 552 2.50 35.64 -23.94
N GLY A 553 3.22 34.87 -24.76
CA GLY A 553 3.15 33.43 -24.84
C GLY A 553 4.52 32.78 -24.66
N PHE A 554 4.70 31.62 -25.28
CA PHE A 554 5.87 30.77 -25.13
C PHE A 554 6.33 30.25 -26.50
N ASP A 555 7.55 29.69 -26.56
CA ASP A 555 8.01 29.02 -27.78
C ASP A 555 7.21 27.73 -28.02
N LYS A 556 6.41 27.70 -29.08
CA LYS A 556 5.55 26.57 -29.44
C LYS A 556 6.31 25.28 -29.66
N GLU A 557 7.59 25.36 -30.06
CA GLU A 557 8.44 24.18 -30.21
C GLU A 557 8.57 23.40 -28.90
N ASN A 558 8.51 24.09 -27.74
CA ASN A 558 8.53 23.46 -26.43
C ASN A 558 7.37 22.48 -26.23
N LEU A 559 6.19 22.74 -26.81
CA LEU A 559 5.06 21.81 -26.69
C LEU A 559 5.32 20.54 -27.49
N TYR A 560 5.83 20.63 -28.73
CA TYR A 560 6.05 19.46 -29.59
C TYR A 560 7.11 18.51 -29.04
N VAL A 561 8.11 19.03 -28.31
CA VAL A 561 9.19 18.23 -27.72
C VAL A 561 9.03 18.00 -26.23
N LEU A 562 7.88 18.37 -25.65
CA LEU A 562 7.66 18.31 -24.22
C LEU A 562 7.84 16.88 -23.69
N GLU A 563 8.64 16.78 -22.63
CA GLU A 563 8.86 15.57 -21.86
C GLU A 563 8.80 15.95 -20.38
N GLY A 564 8.02 15.22 -19.59
CA GLY A 564 7.85 15.48 -18.17
C GLY A 564 6.77 16.53 -17.87
N LEU A 565 6.94 17.21 -16.74
CA LEU A 565 5.95 18.10 -16.14
C LEU A 565 6.20 19.55 -16.58
N VAL A 566 5.15 20.29 -16.92
CA VAL A 566 5.25 21.74 -17.18
C VAL A 566 4.79 22.53 -15.98
N ASN A 567 5.48 23.64 -15.74
CA ASN A 567 5.00 24.72 -14.90
C ASN A 567 5.09 26.04 -15.68
N ALA A 568 3.97 26.74 -15.81
CA ALA A 568 3.90 28.08 -16.37
C ALA A 568 3.16 28.98 -15.39
N ASN A 569 3.74 30.13 -15.04
CA ASN A 569 3.14 31.09 -14.11
C ASN A 569 3.26 32.51 -14.68
N ILE A 570 2.30 33.36 -14.33
CA ILE A 570 2.29 34.80 -14.58
C ILE A 570 2.78 35.56 -13.34
#